data_AF-A0A7J5VYB4-F1
#
_entry.id   AF-A0A7J5VYB4-F1
#
_cell.length_a   1.000
_cell.length_b   1.000
_cell.length_c   1.000
_cell.angle_alpha   90.00
_cell.angle_beta   90.00
_cell.angle_gamma   90.00
#
_symmetry.space_group_name_H-M   'P 1'
#
loop_
_entity.id
_entity.type
_entity.pdbx_description
1 polymer ?
#
loop_
_entity_poly.entity_id
_entity_poly.type
_entity_poly.pdbx_seq_one_letter_code
_entity_poly.pdbx_strand_id
1 'polypeptide(L)'
;MTNKILSKPLLNFLIVCFWASIALFAFQLIISFRTFFLFSLGIQTEPHILLLGTVFILSTLWIILFFYTLYFFYKYDRYSKSGIFFLFFHLIYSLIYFYRVIWQQKRELFGSYEKEPVLGKSIFLENYENEEINEDEQRNYWRQLWLQAIYELTSMEFQKKKWLDNENENPHYSFGEFMNSYFDDTLSDFDYSHYIGIDWISQQEYEILKEWHSELHKYETPNNDDYDEKAILDDIKWIEIVKKGEQARENLFETLNETEKKYLMDENNKLD
;
A
#
# COMPACT_ATOMS: atom_id res chain seq x y z
N MET A 1 17.12 20.52 6.10
CA MET A 1 18.18 19.57 5.71
C MET A 1 18.71 19.99 4.35
N THR A 2 19.99 20.37 4.25
CA THR A 2 20.61 20.67 2.95
C THR A 2 20.82 19.36 2.20
N ASN A 3 20.14 19.17 1.07
CA ASN A 3 20.37 18.06 0.14
C ASN A 3 21.79 18.17 -0.43
N LYS A 4 22.78 17.60 0.27
CA LYS A 4 24.13 17.44 -0.28
C LYS A 4 24.06 16.31 -1.30
N ILE A 5 24.04 16.68 -2.57
CA ILE A 5 24.12 15.75 -3.69
C ILE A 5 25.44 14.98 -3.58
N LEU A 6 25.35 13.65 -3.57
CA LEU A 6 26.53 12.80 -3.52
C LEU A 6 27.33 12.94 -4.82
N SER A 7 28.66 13.01 -4.73
CA SER A 7 29.48 13.03 -5.94
C SER A 7 29.46 11.66 -6.63
N LYS A 8 29.32 11.66 -7.96
CA LYS A 8 29.35 10.45 -8.79
C LYS A 8 30.57 9.54 -8.54
N PRO A 9 31.79 10.09 -8.33
CA PRO A 9 32.96 9.27 -7.97
C PRO A 9 32.81 8.53 -6.64
N LEU A 10 32.21 9.17 -5.64
CA LEU A 10 31.99 8.55 -4.33
C LEU A 10 30.97 7.40 -4.42
N LEU A 11 29.90 7.59 -5.19
CA LEU A 11 28.90 6.54 -5.41
C LEU A 11 29.53 5.31 -6.10
N ASN A 12 30.31 5.52 -7.16
CA ASN A 12 31.00 4.43 -7.86
C ASN A 12 31.97 3.67 -6.94
N PHE A 13 32.71 4.40 -6.10
CA PHE A 13 33.60 3.79 -5.11
C PHE A 13 32.83 2.90 -4.11
N LEU A 14 31.69 3.36 -3.62
CA LEU A 14 30.83 2.59 -2.70
C LEU A 14 30.27 1.32 -3.35
N ILE A 15 29.88 1.37 -4.63
CA ILE A 15 29.42 0.20 -5.39
C ILE A 15 30.52 -0.86 -5.51
N VAL A 16 31.75 -0.44 -5.85
CA VAL A 16 32.90 -1.35 -5.92
C VAL A 16 33.19 -1.98 -4.55
N CYS A 17 33.15 -1.18 -3.48
CA CYS A 17 33.31 -1.66 -2.11
C CYS A 17 32.25 -2.70 -1.72
N PHE A 18 31.00 -2.49 -2.13
CA PHE A 18 29.90 -3.43 -1.88
C PHE A 18 30.12 -4.78 -2.57
N TRP A 19 30.46 -4.79 -3.86
CA TRP A 19 30.73 -6.05 -4.58
C TRP A 19 31.98 -6.77 -4.09
N ALA A 20 33.05 -6.03 -3.81
CA ALA A 20 34.24 -6.60 -3.18
C ALA A 20 33.90 -7.25 -1.83
N SER A 21 32.92 -6.69 -1.11
CA SER A 21 32.47 -7.23 0.16
C SER A 21 31.75 -8.57 0.04
N ILE A 22 30.86 -8.70 -0.94
CA ILE A 22 30.18 -9.96 -1.23
C ILE A 22 31.20 -11.05 -1.61
N ALA A 23 32.16 -10.72 -2.48
CA ALA A 23 33.17 -11.66 -2.93
C ALA A 23 34.07 -12.16 -1.78
N LEU A 24 34.51 -11.25 -0.90
CA LEU A 24 35.33 -11.59 0.27
C LEU A 24 34.56 -12.46 1.27
N PHE A 25 33.28 -12.15 1.51
CA PHE A 25 32.44 -12.96 2.39
C PHE A 25 32.29 -14.40 1.87
N ALA A 26 32.01 -14.57 0.57
CA ALA A 26 31.94 -15.88 -0.06
C ALA A 26 33.27 -16.65 0.04
N PHE A 27 34.39 -15.98 -0.18
CA PHE A 27 35.73 -16.56 -0.02
C PHE A 27 35.99 -17.03 1.42
N GLN A 28 35.59 -16.23 2.41
CA GLN A 28 35.74 -16.59 3.82
C GLN A 28 34.89 -17.82 4.19
N LEU A 29 33.65 -17.90 3.69
CA LEU A 29 32.81 -19.10 3.88
C LEU A 29 33.46 -20.36 3.30
N ILE A 30 34.06 -20.27 2.11
CA ILE A 30 34.75 -21.40 1.47
C ILE A 30 35.95 -21.85 2.31
N ILE A 31 36.77 -20.91 2.80
CA ILE A 31 37.91 -21.25 3.67
C ILE A 31 37.43 -21.89 4.97
N SER A 32 36.43 -21.31 5.63
CA SER A 32 35.87 -21.82 6.87
C SER A 32 35.30 -23.23 6.67
N PHE A 33 34.54 -23.45 5.60
CA PHE A 33 33.97 -24.76 5.27
C PHE A 33 35.05 -25.80 4.99
N ARG A 34 36.06 -25.46 4.18
CA ARG A 34 37.21 -26.35 3.91
C ARG A 34 37.94 -26.72 5.18
N THR A 35 38.19 -25.74 6.05
CA THR A 35 38.91 -25.96 7.32
C THR A 35 38.11 -26.87 8.25
N PHE A 36 36.81 -26.61 8.37
CA PHE A 36 35.89 -27.46 9.14
C PHE A 36 35.84 -28.90 8.59
N PHE A 37 35.76 -29.05 7.26
CA PHE A 37 35.73 -30.36 6.62
C PHE A 37 37.02 -31.16 6.87
N LEU A 38 38.20 -30.54 6.70
CA LEU A 38 39.48 -31.19 6.99
C LEU A 38 39.58 -31.59 8.47
N PHE A 39 39.12 -30.74 9.38
CA PHE A 39 39.04 -31.04 10.80
C PHE A 39 38.13 -32.24 11.07
N SER A 40 36.97 -32.33 10.42
CA SER A 40 36.04 -33.47 10.57
C SER A 40 36.61 -34.80 10.09
N LEU A 41 37.56 -34.77 9.15
CA LEU A 41 38.30 -35.94 8.68
C LEU A 41 39.51 -36.30 9.57
N GLY A 42 39.73 -35.57 10.67
CA GLY A 42 40.88 -35.76 11.55
C GLY A 42 42.21 -35.27 10.96
N ILE A 43 42.18 -34.53 9.85
CA ILE A 43 43.38 -33.98 9.23
C ILE A 43 43.74 -32.68 9.95
N GLN A 44 44.73 -32.74 10.82
CA GLN A 44 45.31 -31.55 11.43
C GLN A 44 46.16 -30.82 10.39
N THR A 45 45.62 -29.75 9.82
CA THR A 45 46.40 -28.80 9.04
C THR A 45 46.75 -27.62 9.93
N GLU A 46 48.03 -27.46 10.27
CA GLU A 46 48.47 -26.21 10.90
C GLU A 46 48.45 -25.11 9.84
N PRO A 47 47.57 -24.10 9.95
CA PRO A 47 47.58 -23.00 8.99
C PRO A 47 48.90 -22.25 9.11
N HIS A 48 49.53 -21.96 7.97
CA HIS A 48 50.75 -21.15 7.95
C HIS A 48 50.46 -19.79 8.63
N ILE A 49 51.27 -19.41 9.62
CA ILE A 49 51.01 -18.23 10.45
C ILE A 49 50.85 -16.93 9.64
N LEU A 50 51.62 -16.79 8.55
CA LEU A 50 51.50 -15.66 7.62
C LEU A 50 50.14 -15.63 6.89
N LEU A 51 49.59 -16.79 6.55
CA LEU A 51 48.26 -16.88 5.91
C LEU A 51 47.17 -16.44 6.89
N LEU A 52 47.25 -16.93 8.14
CA LEU A 52 46.31 -16.56 9.19
C LEU A 52 46.36 -15.05 9.49
N GLY A 53 47.57 -14.48 9.58
CA GLY A 53 47.76 -13.04 9.76
C GLY A 53 47.20 -12.22 8.60
N THR A 54 47.39 -12.68 7.36
CA THR A 54 46.86 -12.00 6.16
C THR A 54 45.33 -12.02 6.14
N VAL A 55 44.71 -13.16 6.42
CA VAL A 55 43.25 -13.29 6.51
C VAL A 55 42.70 -12.37 7.60
N PHE A 56 43.33 -12.35 8.78
CA PHE A 56 42.90 -11.50 9.88
C PHE A 56 42.94 -10.00 9.54
N ILE A 57 44.02 -9.53 8.91
CA ILE A 57 44.15 -8.13 8.48
C ILE A 57 43.07 -7.78 7.45
N LEU A 58 42.88 -8.63 6.44
CA LEU A 58 41.86 -8.41 5.40
C LEU A 58 40.44 -8.41 5.98
N SER A 59 40.11 -9.35 6.87
CA SER A 59 38.83 -9.39 7.56
C SER A 59 38.60 -8.15 8.43
N THR A 60 39.64 -7.64 9.09
CA THR A 60 39.53 -6.43 9.93
C THR A 60 39.23 -5.18 9.09
N LEU A 61 39.97 -4.97 8.00
CA LEU A 61 39.70 -3.86 7.06
C LEU A 61 38.30 -3.96 6.47
N TRP A 62 37.83 -5.18 6.23
CA TRP A 62 36.52 -5.45 5.69
C TRP A 62 35.38 -5.13 6.67
N ILE A 63 35.52 -5.54 7.93
CA ILE A 63 34.56 -5.21 8.99
C ILE A 63 34.42 -3.70 9.14
N ILE A 64 35.55 -2.97 9.09
CA ILE A 64 35.53 -1.49 9.13
C ILE A 64 34.77 -0.92 7.93
N LEU A 65 34.99 -1.45 6.73
CA LEU A 65 34.31 -1.00 5.52
C LEU A 65 32.79 -1.28 5.56
N PHE A 66 32.40 -2.44 6.09
CA PHE A 66 31.00 -2.82 6.30
C PHE A 66 30.29 -1.90 7.30
N PHE A 67 30.91 -1.61 8.45
CA PHE A 67 30.34 -0.65 9.40
C PHE A 67 30.31 0.78 8.84
N TYR A 68 31.29 1.15 8.02
CA TYR A 68 31.28 2.45 7.33
C TYR A 68 30.15 2.55 6.31
N THR A 69 29.88 1.52 5.51
CA THR A 69 28.72 1.51 4.59
C THR A 69 27.40 1.55 5.35
N LEU A 70 27.24 0.78 6.44
CA LEU A 70 26.06 0.86 7.30
C LEU A 70 25.85 2.26 7.89
N TYR A 71 26.90 2.85 8.46
CA TYR A 71 26.86 4.22 8.98
C TYR A 71 26.50 5.24 7.90
N PHE A 72 27.09 5.08 6.71
CA PHE A 72 26.82 5.95 5.58
C PHE A 72 25.36 5.88 5.13
N PHE A 73 24.80 4.67 4.97
CA PHE A 73 23.38 4.51 4.65
C PHE A 73 22.52 5.12 5.76
N TYR A 74 22.76 4.76 7.02
CA TYR A 74 22.02 5.31 8.18
C TYR A 74 21.97 6.84 8.20
N LYS A 75 23.08 7.49 7.84
CA LYS A 75 23.22 8.96 7.93
C LYS A 75 22.70 9.70 6.71
N TYR A 76 22.84 9.13 5.51
CA TYR A 76 22.64 9.87 4.25
C TYR A 76 21.47 9.36 3.41
N ASP A 77 20.96 8.16 3.65
CA ASP A 77 19.77 7.65 2.99
C ASP A 77 18.54 7.85 3.88
N ARG A 78 17.52 8.52 3.33
CA ARG A 78 16.27 8.92 4.00
C ARG A 78 15.48 7.70 4.50
N TYR A 79 15.63 6.56 3.83
CA TYR A 79 14.89 5.32 4.13
C TYR A 79 15.71 4.30 4.95
N SER A 80 16.98 4.59 5.21
CA SER A 80 17.91 3.66 5.89
C SER A 80 17.52 3.28 7.32
N LYS A 81 16.81 4.17 8.03
CA LYS A 81 16.28 3.90 9.37
C LYS A 81 15.28 2.74 9.34
N SER A 82 14.49 2.65 8.27
CA SER A 82 13.62 1.50 8.00
C SER A 82 14.41 0.35 7.37
N GLY A 83 15.41 0.65 6.53
CA GLY A 83 16.26 -0.30 5.81
C GLY A 83 17.03 -1.29 6.68
N ILE A 84 17.56 -0.88 7.84
CA ILE A 84 18.25 -1.80 8.77
C ILE A 84 17.27 -2.79 9.39
N PHE A 85 16.10 -2.31 9.82
CA PHE A 85 15.02 -3.18 10.28
C PHE A 85 14.52 -4.08 9.14
N PHE A 86 14.40 -3.55 7.93
CA PHE A 86 14.05 -4.29 6.72
C PHE A 86 15.08 -5.35 6.35
N LEU A 87 16.38 -5.14 6.58
CA LEU A 87 17.41 -6.13 6.28
C LEU A 87 17.28 -7.36 7.19
N PHE A 88 17.11 -7.12 8.50
CA PHE A 88 16.83 -8.20 9.46
C PHE A 88 15.47 -8.84 9.21
N PHE A 89 14.45 -8.03 8.92
CA PHE A 89 13.10 -8.50 8.63
C PHE A 89 13.09 -9.30 7.33
N HIS A 90 13.76 -8.89 6.26
CA HIS A 90 13.87 -9.63 5.00
C HIS A 90 14.68 -10.91 5.15
N LEU A 91 15.71 -10.95 5.98
CA LEU A 91 16.46 -12.19 6.22
C LEU A 91 15.57 -13.23 6.94
N ILE A 92 14.81 -12.81 7.95
CA ILE A 92 13.90 -13.69 8.69
C ILE A 92 12.65 -14.02 7.85
N TYR A 93 12.07 -13.02 7.19
CA TYR A 93 10.87 -13.13 6.37
C TYR A 93 11.12 -13.96 5.11
N SER A 94 12.26 -13.80 4.42
CA SER A 94 12.59 -14.65 3.26
C SER A 94 12.75 -16.11 3.66
N LEU A 95 13.33 -16.41 4.84
CA LEU A 95 13.40 -17.76 5.37
C LEU A 95 12.01 -18.33 5.72
N ILE A 96 11.13 -17.53 6.33
CA ILE A 96 9.75 -17.92 6.68
C ILE A 96 8.89 -18.09 5.42
N TYR A 97 8.99 -17.17 4.46
CA TYR A 97 8.27 -17.20 3.19
C TYR A 97 8.70 -18.41 2.36
N PHE A 98 10.01 -18.68 2.25
CA PHE A 98 10.52 -19.87 1.56
C PHE A 98 9.98 -21.16 2.20
N TYR A 99 9.92 -21.23 3.53
CA TYR A 99 9.32 -22.37 4.23
C TYR A 99 7.80 -22.50 3.95
N ARG A 100 7.04 -21.41 4.05
CA ARG A 100 5.57 -21.47 3.88
C ARG A 100 5.14 -21.70 2.43
N VAL A 101 5.74 -20.97 1.50
CA VAL A 101 5.27 -20.95 0.11
C VAL A 101 5.85 -22.12 -0.69
N ILE A 102 7.14 -22.43 -0.54
CA ILE A 102 7.76 -23.51 -1.33
C ILE A 102 7.60 -24.87 -0.66
N TRP A 103 7.61 -24.96 0.68
CA TRP A 103 7.53 -26.26 1.36
C TRP A 103 6.09 -26.70 1.67
N GLN A 104 5.18 -25.78 2.01
CA GLN A 104 3.81 -26.14 2.39
C GLN A 104 2.77 -26.02 1.26
N GLN A 105 3.00 -25.21 0.21
CA GLN A 105 2.06 -25.13 -0.92
C GLN A 105 2.61 -25.84 -2.16
N LYS A 106 2.18 -27.10 -2.35
CA LYS A 106 2.26 -27.79 -3.66
C LYS A 106 1.21 -27.24 -4.61
N ARG A 107 1.35 -26.02 -5.11
CA ARG A 107 0.53 -25.53 -6.22
C ARG A 107 1.28 -25.73 -7.54
N GLU A 108 0.59 -26.26 -8.54
CA GLU A 108 1.13 -26.44 -9.88
C GLU A 108 1.25 -25.08 -10.58
N LEU A 109 2.46 -24.73 -11.01
CA LEU A 109 2.73 -23.54 -11.82
C LEU A 109 2.31 -23.84 -13.27
N PHE A 110 1.36 -23.07 -13.81
CA PHE A 110 0.94 -23.17 -15.21
C PHE A 110 1.43 -21.97 -16.02
N GLY A 111 2.03 -22.26 -17.18
CA GLY A 111 2.43 -21.27 -18.20
C GLY A 111 3.94 -21.07 -18.30
N SER A 112 4.45 -21.14 -19.54
CA SER A 112 5.83 -20.79 -19.91
C SER A 112 5.80 -19.89 -21.13
N TYR A 113 6.54 -18.78 -21.11
CA TYR A 113 6.83 -18.00 -22.31
C TYR A 113 8.33 -17.80 -22.48
N GLU A 114 8.77 -17.94 -23.73
CA GLU A 114 10.15 -17.76 -24.17
C GLU A 114 10.49 -16.27 -24.32
N LYS A 115 11.18 -15.67 -23.35
CA LYS A 115 12.09 -14.53 -23.61
C LYS A 115 13.32 -14.59 -22.71
N GLU A 116 14.41 -14.05 -23.23
CA GLU A 116 15.79 -14.27 -22.77
C GLU A 116 16.02 -13.85 -21.30
N PRO A 117 16.73 -14.69 -20.52
CA PRO A 117 16.93 -14.49 -19.09
C PRO A 117 18.01 -13.44 -18.80
N VAL A 118 17.67 -12.41 -18.03
CA VAL A 118 18.69 -11.61 -17.33
C VAL A 118 19.19 -12.43 -16.14
N LEU A 119 20.48 -12.78 -16.15
CA LEU A 119 21.21 -13.50 -15.07
C LEU A 119 20.78 -14.95 -14.79
N GLY A 120 20.26 -15.67 -15.78
CA GLY A 120 20.21 -17.14 -15.77
C GLY A 120 19.36 -17.78 -14.65
N LYS A 121 18.53 -17.01 -13.95
CA LYS A 121 17.51 -17.50 -13.02
C LYS A 121 16.23 -16.71 -13.27
N SER A 122 15.15 -17.42 -13.55
CA SER A 122 13.80 -16.85 -13.65
C SER A 122 13.38 -16.32 -12.28
N ILE A 123 13.21 -15.00 -12.20
CA ILE A 123 12.59 -14.36 -11.06
C ILE A 123 11.09 -14.35 -11.37
N PHE A 124 10.29 -15.01 -10.54
CA PHE A 124 8.83 -14.91 -10.58
C PHE A 124 8.45 -13.66 -9.79
N LEU A 125 7.95 -12.63 -10.48
CA LEU A 125 7.29 -11.50 -9.86
C LEU A 125 5.83 -11.54 -10.32
N GLU A 126 4.90 -11.37 -9.38
CA GLU A 126 3.50 -11.06 -9.69
C GLU A 126 3.49 -9.71 -10.40
N ASN A 127 3.26 -9.71 -11.71
CA ASN A 127 3.11 -8.48 -12.48
C ASN A 127 1.71 -7.92 -12.25
N TYR A 128 1.57 -6.96 -11.33
CA TYR A 128 0.38 -6.10 -11.21
C TYR A 128 0.33 -5.00 -12.28
N GLU A 129 1.35 -4.86 -13.14
CA GLU A 129 1.52 -3.66 -13.99
C GLU A 129 1.17 -3.86 -15.48
N ASN A 130 0.49 -4.95 -15.89
CA ASN A 130 0.11 -5.13 -17.30
C ASN A 130 -1.33 -5.65 -17.50
N GLU A 131 -2.24 -5.36 -16.58
CA GLU A 131 -3.64 -5.21 -16.99
C GLU A 131 -3.77 -3.79 -17.52
N GLU A 132 -3.98 -3.65 -18.83
CA GLU A 132 -4.39 -2.39 -19.44
C GLU A 132 -5.69 -2.00 -18.71
N ILE A 133 -5.60 -1.05 -17.76
CA ILE A 133 -6.74 -0.65 -16.93
C ILE A 133 -7.82 -0.20 -17.90
N ASN A 134 -8.91 -0.96 -17.96
CA ASN A 134 -10.05 -0.60 -18.76
C ASN A 134 -10.69 0.63 -18.13
N GLU A 135 -10.38 1.81 -18.67
CA GLU A 135 -10.83 3.11 -18.14
C GLU A 135 -12.36 3.16 -17.99
N ASP A 136 -13.10 2.50 -18.90
CA ASP A 136 -14.56 2.41 -18.82
C ASP A 136 -15.03 1.56 -17.63
N GLU A 137 -14.37 0.43 -17.36
CA GLU A 137 -14.67 -0.41 -16.19
C GLU A 137 -14.34 0.34 -14.89
N GLN A 138 -13.19 1.01 -14.85
CA GLN A 138 -12.79 1.82 -13.69
C GLN A 138 -13.79 2.96 -13.44
N ARG A 139 -14.18 3.69 -14.49
CA ARG A 139 -15.18 4.75 -14.42
C ARG A 139 -16.53 4.21 -13.94
N ASN A 140 -16.97 3.07 -14.45
CA ASN A 140 -18.26 2.48 -14.06
C ASN A 140 -18.26 2.04 -12.60
N TYR A 141 -17.18 1.39 -12.15
CA TYR A 141 -17.01 1.01 -10.76
C TYR A 141 -17.00 2.23 -9.83
N TRP A 142 -16.23 3.26 -10.19
CA TRP A 142 -16.19 4.50 -9.44
C TRP A 142 -17.56 5.19 -9.37
N ARG A 143 -18.30 5.25 -10.48
CA ARG A 143 -19.65 5.85 -10.52
C ARG A 143 -20.65 5.08 -9.66
N GLN A 144 -20.54 3.76 -9.59
CA GLN A 144 -21.34 2.95 -8.68
C GLN A 144 -21.09 3.34 -7.22
N LEU A 145 -19.81 3.36 -6.79
CA LEU A 145 -19.44 3.73 -5.43
C LEU A 145 -19.90 5.14 -5.08
N TRP A 146 -19.69 6.08 -6.00
CA TRP A 146 -20.08 7.48 -5.83
C TRP A 146 -21.59 7.67 -5.64
N LEU A 147 -22.40 7.06 -6.50
CA LEU A 147 -23.86 7.16 -6.39
C LEU A 147 -24.39 6.45 -5.15
N GLN A 148 -23.76 5.34 -4.76
CA GLN A 148 -24.12 4.62 -3.54
C GLN A 148 -23.79 5.44 -2.30
N ALA A 149 -22.60 6.03 -2.21
CA ALA A 149 -22.23 6.90 -1.09
C ALA A 149 -23.19 8.09 -0.95
N ILE A 150 -23.62 8.69 -2.08
CA ILE A 150 -24.66 9.72 -2.07
C ILE A 150 -25.97 9.17 -1.48
N TYR A 151 -26.43 8.00 -1.90
CA TYR A 151 -27.65 7.39 -1.34
C TYR A 151 -27.53 7.19 0.18
N GLU A 152 -26.42 6.63 0.64
CA GLU A 152 -26.15 6.32 2.05
C GLU A 152 -26.17 7.59 2.93
N LEU A 153 -25.59 8.68 2.44
CA LEU A 153 -25.55 9.97 3.15
C LEU A 153 -26.83 10.80 3.06
N THR A 154 -27.74 10.47 2.14
CA THR A 154 -28.97 11.25 1.91
C THR A 154 -30.26 10.51 2.29
N SER A 155 -30.16 9.25 2.72
CA SER A 155 -31.30 8.44 3.16
C SER A 155 -31.38 8.35 4.69
N MET A 156 -32.18 9.22 5.30
CA MET A 156 -32.38 9.22 6.77
C MET A 156 -32.96 7.89 7.28
N GLU A 157 -33.85 7.25 6.51
CA GLU A 157 -34.40 5.95 6.86
C GLU A 157 -33.32 4.87 6.86
N PHE A 158 -32.46 4.86 5.84
CA PHE A 158 -31.36 3.90 5.73
C PHE A 158 -30.35 4.09 6.85
N GLN A 159 -29.95 5.32 7.15
CA GLN A 159 -29.05 5.63 8.26
C GLN A 159 -29.63 5.15 9.59
N LYS A 160 -30.90 5.44 9.90
CA LYS A 160 -31.55 4.94 11.12
C LYS A 160 -31.59 3.41 11.18
N LYS A 161 -31.89 2.75 10.07
CA LYS A 161 -31.94 1.29 9.98
C LYS A 161 -30.56 0.66 10.20
N LYS A 162 -29.49 1.29 9.70
CA LYS A 162 -28.15 0.70 9.69
C LYS A 162 -27.29 1.09 10.89
N TRP A 163 -27.36 2.35 11.33
CA TRP A 163 -26.54 2.88 12.41
C TRP A 163 -27.09 2.52 13.80
N LEU A 164 -28.41 2.33 13.94
CA LEU A 164 -29.04 2.00 15.24
C LEU A 164 -29.29 0.50 15.43
N ASP A 165 -28.86 -0.33 14.47
CA ASP A 165 -29.01 -1.78 14.54
C ASP A 165 -27.87 -2.40 15.34
N ASN A 166 -28.13 -2.76 16.59
CA ASN A 166 -27.15 -3.40 17.47
C ASN A 166 -26.78 -4.83 17.04
N GLU A 167 -27.53 -5.44 16.13
CA GLU A 167 -27.21 -6.77 15.57
C GLU A 167 -26.34 -6.66 14.31
N ASN A 168 -26.14 -5.45 13.79
CA ASN A 168 -25.33 -5.20 12.62
C ASN A 168 -23.84 -5.24 12.96
N GLU A 169 -23.18 -6.36 12.70
CA GLU A 169 -21.74 -6.52 12.93
C GLU A 169 -20.87 -5.88 11.84
N ASN A 170 -21.46 -5.36 10.76
CA ASN A 170 -20.69 -4.80 9.66
C ASN A 170 -20.21 -3.39 10.05
N PRO A 171 -18.89 -3.20 10.20
CA PRO A 171 -18.33 -1.94 10.67
C PRO A 171 -18.60 -0.78 9.70
N HIS A 172 -18.87 -1.04 8.42
CA HIS A 172 -19.11 -0.03 7.39
C HIS A 172 -20.40 0.77 7.56
N TYR A 173 -21.23 0.45 8.56
CA TYR A 173 -22.52 1.10 8.78
C TYR A 173 -22.48 2.06 9.98
N SER A 174 -21.67 3.10 9.87
CA SER A 174 -21.60 4.21 10.83
C SER A 174 -21.49 5.55 10.11
N PHE A 175 -21.68 6.65 10.86
CA PHE A 175 -21.46 8.00 10.33
C PHE A 175 -20.05 8.17 9.76
N GLY A 176 -19.03 7.79 10.55
CA GLY A 176 -17.63 7.93 10.17
C GLY A 176 -17.30 7.19 8.88
N GLU A 177 -17.78 5.96 8.74
CA GLU A 177 -17.56 5.15 7.53
C GLU A 177 -18.28 5.73 6.31
N PHE A 178 -19.51 6.25 6.46
CA PHE A 178 -20.21 6.88 5.33
C PHE A 178 -19.50 8.14 4.84
N MET A 179 -19.01 8.96 5.78
CA MET A 179 -18.21 10.15 5.45
C MET A 179 -16.89 9.77 4.77
N ASN A 180 -16.20 8.76 5.30
CA ASN A 180 -14.95 8.24 4.74
C ASN A 180 -15.16 7.67 3.34
N SER A 181 -16.19 6.83 3.15
CA SER A 181 -16.50 6.24 1.84
C SER A 181 -16.77 7.30 0.77
N TYR A 182 -17.38 8.43 1.12
CA TYR A 182 -17.64 9.52 0.18
C TYR A 182 -16.41 10.40 -0.07
N PHE A 183 -15.76 10.92 0.97
CA PHE A 183 -14.65 11.87 0.83
C PHE A 183 -13.30 11.22 0.55
N ASP A 184 -12.98 10.13 1.25
CA ASP A 184 -11.65 9.52 1.22
C ASP A 184 -11.61 8.37 0.21
N ASP A 185 -12.56 7.43 0.25
CA ASP A 185 -12.53 6.29 -0.67
C ASP A 185 -12.92 6.69 -2.10
N THR A 186 -14.06 7.38 -2.23
CA THR A 186 -14.59 7.73 -3.56
C THR A 186 -13.89 8.95 -4.14
N LEU A 187 -13.86 10.07 -3.42
CA LEU A 187 -13.24 11.31 -3.92
C LEU A 187 -11.72 11.34 -3.74
N SER A 188 -11.14 10.46 -2.92
CA SER A 188 -9.67 10.32 -2.76
C SER A 188 -8.95 11.66 -2.56
N ASP A 189 -9.53 12.54 -1.75
CA ASP A 189 -9.06 13.92 -1.50
C ASP A 189 -8.98 14.83 -2.75
N PHE A 190 -9.51 14.42 -3.90
CA PHE A 190 -9.59 15.25 -5.09
C PHE A 190 -10.85 16.11 -5.11
N ASP A 191 -10.68 17.36 -5.53
CA ASP A 191 -11.81 18.23 -5.85
C ASP A 191 -12.61 17.69 -7.04
N TYR A 192 -13.92 17.96 -7.07
CA TYR A 192 -14.79 17.64 -8.20
C TYR A 192 -14.26 18.11 -9.57
N SER A 193 -13.44 19.17 -9.61
CA SER A 193 -12.80 19.62 -10.86
C SER A 193 -11.91 18.56 -11.51
N HIS A 194 -11.33 17.65 -10.72
CA HIS A 194 -10.57 16.51 -11.23
C HIS A 194 -11.49 15.58 -12.03
N TYR A 195 -12.59 15.12 -11.41
CA TYR A 195 -13.55 14.19 -12.00
C TYR A 195 -14.31 14.77 -13.19
N ILE A 196 -14.52 16.09 -13.19
CA ILE A 196 -15.03 16.82 -14.36
C ILE A 196 -13.98 16.83 -15.48
N GLY A 197 -12.72 17.07 -15.16
CA GLY A 197 -11.63 17.12 -16.15
C GLY A 197 -11.34 15.80 -16.86
N ILE A 198 -11.73 14.66 -16.26
CA ILE A 198 -11.62 13.31 -16.85
C ILE A 198 -12.97 12.74 -17.33
N ASP A 199 -14.01 13.57 -17.41
CA ASP A 199 -15.36 13.17 -17.88
C ASP A 199 -16.03 12.02 -17.08
N TRP A 200 -15.65 11.88 -15.80
CA TRP A 200 -16.31 10.94 -14.89
C TRP A 200 -17.58 11.53 -14.26
N ILE A 201 -17.62 12.86 -14.12
CA ILE A 201 -18.77 13.64 -13.66
C ILE A 201 -19.00 14.79 -14.62
N SER A 202 -20.23 15.04 -15.01
CA SER A 202 -20.60 16.20 -15.83
C SER A 202 -20.69 17.47 -14.99
N GLN A 203 -20.52 18.64 -15.64
CA GLN A 203 -20.72 19.92 -14.95
C GLN A 203 -22.12 20.01 -14.33
N GLN A 204 -23.15 19.50 -15.00
CA GLN A 204 -24.53 19.53 -14.49
C GLN A 204 -24.69 18.73 -13.19
N GLU A 205 -24.13 17.52 -13.12
CA GLU A 205 -24.16 16.68 -11.91
C GLU A 205 -23.44 17.37 -10.73
N TYR A 206 -22.30 18.02 -10.99
CA TYR A 206 -21.61 18.82 -9.99
C TYR A 206 -22.46 19.99 -9.50
N GLU A 207 -23.07 20.77 -10.41
CA GLU A 207 -23.88 21.91 -10.03
C GLU A 207 -25.08 21.52 -9.16
N ILE A 208 -25.65 20.33 -9.38
CA ILE A 208 -26.73 19.76 -8.55
C ILE A 208 -26.24 19.48 -7.11
N LEU A 209 -25.03 18.93 -6.96
CA LEU A 209 -24.51 18.45 -5.67
C LEU A 209 -23.68 19.47 -4.90
N LYS A 210 -23.11 20.49 -5.55
CA LYS A 210 -22.09 21.37 -4.97
C LYS A 210 -22.48 21.98 -3.63
N GLU A 211 -23.74 22.36 -3.46
CA GLU A 211 -24.19 23.00 -2.23
C GLU A 211 -24.34 22.00 -1.10
N TRP A 212 -24.89 20.81 -1.39
CA TRP A 212 -24.99 19.73 -0.42
C TRP A 212 -23.59 19.24 0.00
N HIS A 213 -22.70 18.99 -0.97
CA HIS A 213 -21.30 18.61 -0.72
C HIS A 213 -20.59 19.62 0.20
N SER A 214 -20.78 20.92 -0.05
CA SER A 214 -20.15 21.97 0.77
C SER A 214 -20.68 22.02 2.19
N GLU A 215 -21.97 21.76 2.41
CA GLU A 215 -22.55 21.69 3.75
C GLU A 215 -22.12 20.42 4.48
N LEU A 216 -22.10 19.29 3.77
CA LEU A 216 -21.63 18.01 4.30
C LEU A 216 -20.17 18.10 4.79
N HIS A 217 -19.28 18.71 4.00
CA HIS A 217 -17.87 18.87 4.36
C HIS A 217 -17.64 19.77 5.59
N LYS A 218 -18.59 20.66 5.90
CA LYS A 218 -18.50 21.60 7.03
C LYS A 218 -19.21 21.07 8.29
N TYR A 219 -19.87 19.93 8.20
CA TYR A 219 -20.61 19.37 9.32
C TYR A 219 -19.64 18.97 10.43
N GLU A 220 -19.96 19.38 11.66
CA GLU A 220 -19.25 19.00 12.88
C GLU A 220 -20.23 18.22 13.74
N THR A 221 -19.83 17.04 14.19
CA THR A 221 -20.67 16.15 15.00
C THR A 221 -20.96 16.76 16.37
N PRO A 222 -22.13 16.44 16.98
CA PRO A 222 -22.44 16.88 18.34
C PRO A 222 -21.35 16.45 19.32
N ASN A 223 -20.84 17.40 20.09
CA ASN A 223 -19.73 17.19 21.05
C ASN A 223 -18.41 16.69 20.43
N ASN A 224 -18.24 16.78 19.11
CA ASN A 224 -17.11 16.19 18.37
C ASN A 224 -16.97 14.68 18.59
N ASP A 225 -18.10 13.97 18.71
CA ASP A 225 -18.13 12.51 18.83
C ASP A 225 -18.75 11.89 17.57
N ASP A 226 -17.90 11.37 16.70
CA ASP A 226 -18.29 10.73 15.44
C ASP A 226 -18.89 9.33 15.64
N TYR A 227 -18.87 8.81 16.87
CA TYR A 227 -19.39 7.48 17.23
C TYR A 227 -20.75 7.54 17.91
N ASP A 228 -21.24 8.71 18.32
CA ASP A 228 -22.59 8.84 18.88
C ASP A 228 -23.62 8.99 17.75
N GLU A 229 -23.90 7.88 17.06
CA GLU A 229 -24.79 7.88 15.88
C GLU A 229 -26.19 8.38 16.23
N LYS A 230 -26.64 8.13 17.45
CA LYS A 230 -27.94 8.61 17.93
C LYS A 230 -27.94 10.13 18.06
N ALA A 231 -26.91 10.73 18.67
CA ALA A 231 -26.81 12.18 18.76
C ALA A 231 -26.75 12.84 17.37
N ILE A 232 -26.04 12.21 16.43
CA ILE A 232 -25.96 12.69 15.04
C ILE A 232 -27.33 12.62 14.35
N LEU A 233 -28.06 11.52 14.48
CA LEU A 233 -29.39 11.33 13.88
C LEU A 233 -30.46 12.27 14.48
N ASP A 234 -30.24 12.74 15.72
CA ASP A 234 -31.11 13.71 16.39
C ASP A 234 -30.63 15.18 16.19
N ASP A 235 -29.48 15.42 15.54
CA ASP A 235 -28.96 16.77 15.26
C ASP A 235 -29.76 17.44 14.13
N ILE A 236 -30.31 18.62 14.43
CA ILE A 236 -31.03 19.46 13.48
C ILE A 236 -30.16 19.80 12.27
N LYS A 237 -28.85 20.05 12.47
CA LYS A 237 -27.94 20.37 11.35
C LYS A 237 -27.80 19.19 10.40
N TRP A 238 -27.61 17.98 10.94
CA TRP A 238 -27.53 16.76 10.15
C TRP A 238 -28.82 16.52 9.37
N ILE A 239 -29.97 16.64 10.03
CA ILE A 239 -31.29 16.47 9.40
C ILE A 239 -31.48 17.44 8.23
N GLU A 240 -31.06 18.71 8.38
CA GLU A 240 -31.11 19.70 7.31
C GLU A 240 -30.21 19.34 6.12
N ILE A 241 -28.98 18.88 6.39
CA ILE A 241 -28.04 18.41 5.36
C ILE A 241 -28.61 17.22 4.60
N VAL A 242 -29.14 16.22 5.31
CA VAL A 242 -29.73 15.03 4.69
C VAL A 242 -30.92 15.41 3.82
N LYS A 243 -31.79 16.32 4.29
CA LYS A 243 -32.94 16.82 3.50
C LYS A 243 -32.49 17.56 2.24
N LYS A 244 -31.45 18.39 2.34
CA LYS A 244 -30.87 19.08 1.18
C LYS A 244 -30.27 18.08 0.19
N GLY A 245 -29.58 17.07 0.71
CA GLY A 245 -29.02 15.98 -0.07
C GLY A 245 -30.07 15.13 -0.76
N GLU A 246 -31.20 14.85 -0.11
CA GLU A 246 -32.33 14.14 -0.71
C GLU A 246 -32.88 14.91 -1.92
N GLN A 247 -33.07 16.23 -1.80
CA GLN A 247 -33.48 17.07 -2.92
C GLN A 247 -32.42 17.08 -4.05
N ALA A 248 -31.13 17.15 -3.71
CA ALA A 248 -30.06 17.08 -4.70
C ALA A 248 -30.02 15.71 -5.40
N ARG A 249 -30.24 14.63 -4.65
CA ARG A 249 -30.33 13.25 -5.16
C ARG A 249 -31.50 13.08 -6.12
N GLU A 250 -32.68 13.63 -5.82
CA GLU A 250 -33.83 13.61 -6.72
C GLU A 250 -33.54 14.36 -8.03
N ASN A 251 -32.91 15.53 -7.96
CA ASN A 251 -32.50 16.27 -9.16
C ASN A 251 -31.44 15.51 -9.97
N LEU A 252 -30.50 14.85 -9.29
CA LEU A 252 -29.47 14.02 -9.92
C LEU A 252 -30.09 12.81 -10.62
N PHE A 253 -31.10 12.18 -10.01
CA PHE A 253 -31.79 11.03 -10.58
C PHE A 253 -32.33 11.28 -12.00
N GLU A 254 -32.81 12.50 -12.27
CA GLU A 254 -33.31 12.91 -13.59
C GLU A 254 -32.22 12.99 -14.67
N THR A 255 -30.94 13.10 -14.29
CA THR A 255 -29.82 13.20 -15.24
C THR A 255 -29.15 11.86 -15.53
N LEU A 256 -29.41 10.85 -14.72
CA LEU A 256 -28.72 9.55 -14.77
C LEU A 256 -29.37 8.58 -15.77
N ASN A 257 -28.59 7.60 -16.21
CA ASN A 257 -29.12 6.48 -16.99
C ASN A 257 -29.80 5.42 -16.08
N GLU A 258 -30.54 4.48 -16.67
CA GLU A 258 -31.31 3.48 -15.92
C GLU A 258 -30.48 2.54 -15.04
N THR A 259 -29.21 2.29 -15.37
CA THR A 259 -28.32 1.49 -14.53
C THR A 259 -27.89 2.30 -13.31
N GLU A 260 -27.47 3.54 -13.52
CA GLU A 260 -27.01 4.45 -12.47
C GLU A 260 -28.11 4.83 -11.49
N LYS A 261 -29.33 5.01 -11.99
CA LYS A 261 -30.53 5.22 -11.15
C LYS A 261 -30.71 4.14 -10.09
N LYS A 262 -30.30 2.90 -10.36
CA LYS A 262 -30.37 1.81 -9.38
C LYS A 262 -29.35 1.99 -8.27
N TYR A 263 -28.13 2.41 -8.58
CA TYR A 263 -27.09 2.67 -7.57
C TYR A 263 -27.50 3.80 -6.62
N LEU A 264 -28.25 4.78 -7.11
CA LEU A 264 -28.73 5.91 -6.32
C LEU A 264 -29.97 5.60 -5.45
N MET A 265 -30.58 4.41 -5.58
CA MET A 265 -31.87 4.08 -4.94
C MET A 265 -31.90 2.76 -4.16
N ASP A 266 -30.96 1.85 -4.40
CA ASP A 266 -31.02 0.48 -3.86
C ASP A 266 -29.99 0.24 -2.76
N GLU A 267 -30.49 -0.22 -1.61
CA GLU A 267 -29.67 -0.63 -0.46
C GLU A 267 -28.85 -1.91 -0.70
N ASN A 268 -29.17 -2.71 -1.73
CA ASN A 268 -28.56 -4.02 -1.97
C ASN A 268 -27.44 -4.01 -3.04
N ASN A 269 -27.01 -2.83 -3.51
CA ASN A 269 -26.02 -2.72 -4.59
C ASN A 269 -24.55 -2.75 -4.11
N LYS A 270 -24.29 -2.90 -2.80
CA LYS A 270 -22.95 -3.24 -2.32
C LYS A 270 -22.68 -4.70 -2.71
N LEU A 271 -21.74 -4.90 -3.64
CA LEU A 271 -21.19 -6.23 -3.91
C LEU A 271 -20.57 -6.73 -2.59
N ASP A 272 -21.15 -7.79 -2.02
CA ASP A 272 -20.53 -8.58 -0.94
C ASP A 272 -19.13 -9.08 -1.32
#